data_AF-A0A2E0QW90-F1
#
_entry.id   AF-A0A2E0QW90-F1
#
_cell.length_a   1.000
_cell.length_b   1.000
_cell.length_c   1.000
_cell.angle_alpha   90.00
_cell.angle_beta   90.00
_cell.angle_gamma   90.00
#
_symmetry.space_group_name_H-M   'P 1'
#
loop_
_entity.id
_entity.type
_entity.pdbx_description
1 polymer ?
#
loop_
_entity_poly.entity_id
_entity_poly.type
_entity_poly.pdbx_seq_one_letter_code
_entity_poly.pdbx_strand_id
1 'polypeptide(L)'
;MADKKELRQLAIQRELERRNRAAAEACPISRSDFEKMVDHVSDFLVDHPHENDFAVTTAFLEGKGLPVEETLSFLTERRIKADWDLLVSGDAHNFFGPSADRLVRMPLDEGELDDLLDWLDAEIEAKGCNHTHELTRKWLSTNGHPVVRVVGSLMALGGFCDCEVVMNVETEGIYP
;
A
#
# COMPACT_ATOMS: atom_id res chain seq x y z
N MET A 1 -5.81 -28.62 -25.78
CA MET A 1 -5.17 -27.37 -26.27
C MET A 1 -5.44 -26.34 -25.21
N ALA A 2 -4.39 -25.75 -24.59
CA ALA A 2 -4.58 -24.69 -23.59
C ALA A 2 -5.37 -23.54 -24.23
N ASP A 3 -6.32 -22.98 -23.48
CA ASP A 3 -7.14 -21.88 -23.95
C ASP A 3 -6.24 -20.67 -24.25
N LYS A 4 -6.54 -19.92 -25.32
CA LYS A 4 -5.80 -18.69 -25.65
C LYS A 4 -5.82 -17.69 -24.49
N LYS A 5 -6.88 -17.69 -23.67
CA LYS A 5 -6.98 -16.89 -22.44
C LYS A 5 -5.96 -17.35 -21.40
N GLU A 6 -5.85 -18.65 -21.15
CA GLU A 6 -4.88 -19.22 -20.20
C GLU A 6 -3.44 -18.93 -20.62
N LEU A 7 -3.12 -19.08 -21.92
CA LEU A 7 -1.79 -18.75 -22.44
C LEU A 7 -1.45 -17.26 -22.28
N ARG A 8 -2.44 -16.37 -22.48
CA ARG A 8 -2.27 -14.93 -22.25
C ARG A 8 -2.02 -14.63 -20.76
N GLN A 9 -2.79 -15.24 -19.87
CA GLN A 9 -2.64 -15.04 -18.43
C GLN A 9 -1.27 -15.50 -17.94
N LEU A 10 -0.83 -16.68 -18.37
CA LEU A 10 0.49 -17.22 -18.04
C LEU A 10 1.63 -16.33 -18.56
N ALA A 11 1.48 -15.76 -19.76
CA ALA A 11 2.47 -14.83 -20.31
C ALA A 11 2.55 -13.52 -19.50
N ILE A 12 1.41 -12.98 -19.06
CA ILE A 12 1.35 -11.80 -18.18
C ILE A 12 2.05 -12.09 -16.86
N GLN A 13 1.72 -13.22 -16.23
CA GLN A 13 2.31 -13.62 -14.95
C GLN A 13 3.83 -13.78 -15.03
N ARG A 14 4.34 -14.45 -16.07
CA ARG A 14 5.79 -14.61 -16.30
C ARG A 14 6.51 -13.28 -16.47
N GLU A 15 5.90 -12.33 -17.18
CA GLU A 15 6.50 -11.01 -17.36
C GLU A 15 6.48 -10.19 -16.06
N LEU A 16 5.41 -10.29 -15.26
CA LEU A 16 5.35 -9.70 -13.93
C LEU A 16 6.43 -10.27 -13.01
N GLU A 17 6.54 -11.60 -12.91
CA GLU A 17 7.57 -12.27 -12.12
C GLU A 17 8.99 -11.84 -12.56
N ARG A 18 9.23 -11.69 -13.86
CA ARG A 18 10.52 -11.23 -14.39
C ARG A 18 10.83 -9.79 -13.95
N ARG A 19 9.85 -8.89 -14.02
CA ARG A 19 9.99 -7.49 -13.60
C ARG A 19 10.22 -7.37 -12.10
N ASN A 20 9.44 -8.10 -11.32
CA ASN A 20 9.56 -8.11 -9.86
C ASN A 20 10.92 -8.66 -9.44
N ARG A 21 11.40 -9.75 -10.06
CA ARG A 21 12.76 -10.26 -9.78
C ARG A 21 13.84 -9.24 -10.11
N ALA A 22 13.77 -8.61 -11.28
CA ALA A 22 14.75 -7.59 -11.67
C ALA A 22 14.71 -6.35 -10.74
N ALA A 23 13.51 -5.95 -10.30
CA ALA A 23 13.36 -4.87 -9.33
C ALA A 23 13.92 -5.25 -7.96
N ALA A 24 13.64 -6.46 -7.46
CA ALA A 24 14.18 -6.97 -6.21
C ALA A 24 15.72 -7.05 -6.23
N GLU A 25 16.31 -7.54 -7.32
CA GLU A 25 17.77 -7.60 -7.50
C GLU A 25 18.43 -6.22 -7.57
N ALA A 26 17.72 -5.22 -8.08
CA ALA A 26 18.20 -3.84 -8.16
C ALA A 26 17.92 -3.03 -6.88
N CYS A 27 17.09 -3.53 -5.96
CA CYS A 27 16.74 -2.78 -4.75
C CYS A 27 17.92 -2.75 -3.77
N PRO A 28 18.38 -1.57 -3.33
CA PRO A 28 19.53 -1.47 -2.42
C PRO A 28 19.26 -1.97 -1.00
N ILE A 29 17.98 -2.19 -0.66
CA ILE A 29 17.55 -2.62 0.67
C ILE A 29 16.73 -3.91 0.57
N SER A 30 16.66 -4.65 1.68
CA SER A 30 15.85 -5.86 1.74
C SER A 30 14.37 -5.55 1.61
N ARG A 31 13.57 -6.53 1.16
CA ARG A 31 12.10 -6.44 1.18
C ARG A 31 11.58 -6.01 2.56
N SER A 32 12.11 -6.60 3.63
CA SER A 32 11.68 -6.30 5.00
C SER A 32 12.00 -4.86 5.40
N ASP A 33 13.12 -4.31 4.97
CA ASP A 33 13.47 -2.92 5.26
C ASP A 33 12.65 -1.95 4.41
N PHE A 34 12.34 -2.33 3.17
CA PHE A 34 11.44 -1.57 2.30
C PHE A 34 10.02 -1.50 2.88
N GLU A 35 9.46 -2.62 3.33
CA GLU A 35 8.15 -2.67 3.99
C GLU A 35 8.12 -1.78 5.24
N LYS A 36 9.17 -1.84 6.08
CA LYS A 36 9.31 -0.97 7.26
C LYS A 36 9.44 0.51 6.90
N MET A 37 10.09 0.83 5.79
CA MET A 37 10.23 2.19 5.28
C MET A 37 8.86 2.76 4.88
N VAL A 38 8.07 1.98 4.12
CA VAL A 38 6.72 2.36 3.70
C VAL A 38 5.78 2.49 4.91
N ASP A 39 5.88 1.57 5.88
CA ASP A 39 5.16 1.67 7.16
C ASP A 39 5.52 2.95 7.91
N HIS A 40 6.81 3.28 8.00
CA HIS A 40 7.27 4.49 8.67
C HIS A 40 6.75 5.77 8.00
N VAL A 41 6.76 5.80 6.67
CA VAL A 41 6.23 6.92 5.88
C VAL A 41 4.72 7.04 6.06
N SER A 42 4.00 5.93 6.13
CA SER A 42 2.56 5.93 6.44
C SER A 42 2.27 6.46 7.83
N ASP A 43 3.01 5.97 8.83
CA ASP A 43 2.91 6.36 10.23
C ASP A 43 3.14 7.89 10.41
N PHE A 44 3.92 8.51 9.52
CA PHE A 44 4.17 9.95 9.51
C PHE A 44 3.13 10.72 8.69
N LEU A 45 2.93 10.41 7.41
CA LEU A 45 2.21 11.28 6.47
C LEU A 45 0.68 11.27 6.60
N VAL A 46 0.08 10.22 7.16
CA VAL A 46 -1.39 10.12 7.24
C VAL A 46 -2.00 11.23 8.11
N ASP A 47 -1.25 11.74 9.10
CA ASP A 47 -1.69 12.80 10.02
C ASP A 47 -0.89 14.10 9.88
N HIS A 48 0.01 14.20 8.89
CA HIS A 48 0.89 15.36 8.69
C HIS A 48 0.81 15.87 7.25
N PRO A 49 1.00 17.18 7.02
CA PRO A 49 1.16 17.69 5.67
C PRO A 49 2.35 17.00 4.99
N HIS A 50 2.19 16.68 3.71
CA HIS A 50 3.26 16.13 2.89
C HIS A 50 3.96 17.24 2.12
N GLU A 51 5.28 17.11 1.98
CA GLU A 51 6.09 17.92 1.07
C GLU A 51 6.46 17.08 -0.16
N ASN A 52 6.83 17.74 -1.26
CA ASN A 52 7.28 17.06 -2.47
C ASN A 52 8.77 16.71 -2.38
N ASP A 53 9.15 16.00 -1.33
CA ASP A 53 10.52 15.57 -1.06
C ASP A 53 10.57 14.17 -0.40
N PHE A 54 11.78 13.74 -0.03
CA PHE A 54 12.04 12.47 0.65
C PHE A 54 12.50 12.67 2.10
N ALA A 55 12.04 13.70 2.80
CA ALA A 55 12.53 14.02 4.14
C ALA A 55 12.34 12.85 5.12
N VAL A 56 11.15 12.22 5.10
CA VAL A 56 10.80 11.11 5.99
C VAL A 56 11.54 9.84 5.59
N THR A 57 11.58 9.53 4.29
CA THR A 57 12.32 8.38 3.75
C THR A 57 13.82 8.47 4.07
N THR A 58 14.41 9.65 3.87
CA THR A 58 15.84 9.90 4.17
C THR A 58 16.13 9.69 5.64
N ALA A 59 15.32 10.29 6.53
CA ALA A 59 15.49 10.14 7.97
C ALA A 59 15.39 8.67 8.44
N PHE A 60 14.47 7.89 7.86
CA PHE A 60 14.37 6.46 8.12
C PHE A 60 15.63 5.70 7.71
N LEU A 61 16.11 5.91 6.48
CA LEU A 61 17.27 5.22 5.93
C LEU A 61 18.54 5.55 6.72
N GLU A 62 18.77 6.83 7.02
CA GLU A 62 19.89 7.28 7.86
C GLU A 62 19.84 6.66 9.26
N GLY A 63 18.67 6.68 9.90
CA GLY A 63 18.47 6.11 11.24
C GLY A 63 18.69 4.60 11.31
N LYS A 64 18.59 3.90 10.17
CA LYS A 64 18.85 2.46 10.04
C LYS A 64 20.23 2.14 9.48
N GLY A 65 21.02 3.13 9.06
CA GLY A 65 22.30 2.93 8.39
C GLY A 65 22.15 2.24 7.03
N LEU A 66 21.04 2.49 6.33
CA LEU A 66 20.74 1.96 5.01
C LEU A 66 21.25 2.92 3.90
N PRO A 67 21.53 2.41 2.68
CA PRO A 67 22.07 3.20 1.58
C PRO A 67 21.07 4.24 1.05
N VAL A 68 21.22 5.50 1.49
CA VAL A 68 20.28 6.59 1.16
C VAL A 68 20.26 6.90 -0.34
N GLU A 69 21.40 7.27 -0.91
CA GLU A 69 21.50 7.76 -2.29
C GLU A 69 21.00 6.72 -3.30
N GLU A 70 21.45 5.48 -3.13
CA GLU A 70 21.08 4.36 -4.00
C GLU A 70 19.58 4.07 -3.88
N THR A 71 19.02 4.12 -2.67
CA THR A 71 17.59 3.85 -2.46
C THR A 71 16.73 4.95 -3.09
N LEU A 72 17.08 6.23 -2.91
CA LEU A 72 16.35 7.33 -3.54
C LEU A 72 16.47 7.30 -5.07
N SER A 73 17.64 6.93 -5.60
CA SER A 73 17.83 6.71 -7.04
C SER A 73 16.92 5.60 -7.56
N PHE A 74 16.91 4.45 -6.88
CA PHE A 74 16.03 3.32 -7.19
C PHE A 74 14.54 3.72 -7.21
N LEU A 75 14.10 4.49 -6.22
CA LEU A 75 12.71 4.98 -6.13
C LEU A 75 12.38 5.93 -7.29
N THR A 76 13.28 6.87 -7.57
CA THR A 76 13.12 7.87 -8.65
C THR A 76 13.01 7.21 -10.03
N GLU A 77 13.82 6.20 -10.32
CA GLU A 77 13.73 5.40 -11.55
C GLU A 77 12.37 4.71 -11.70
N ARG A 78 11.72 4.39 -10.58
CA ARG A 78 10.37 3.79 -10.50
C ARG A 78 9.27 4.83 -10.39
N ARG A 79 9.59 6.10 -10.65
CA ARG A 79 8.66 7.24 -10.63
C ARG A 79 8.08 7.58 -9.26
N ILE A 80 8.67 7.08 -8.18
CA ILE A 80 8.41 7.55 -6.83
C ILE A 80 9.34 8.74 -6.61
N LYS A 81 8.80 9.94 -6.39
CA LYS A 81 9.60 11.17 -6.32
C LYS A 81 9.53 11.89 -4.98
N ALA A 82 8.61 11.47 -4.11
CA ALA A 82 8.43 12.02 -2.78
C ALA A 82 7.89 10.96 -1.82
N ASP A 83 7.90 11.27 -0.52
CA ASP A 83 7.33 10.44 0.53
C ASP A 83 5.84 10.14 0.27
N TRP A 84 5.10 11.12 -0.28
CA TRP A 84 3.71 10.90 -0.67
C TRP A 84 3.57 9.86 -1.78
N ASP A 85 4.40 9.93 -2.83
CA ASP A 85 4.39 8.92 -3.89
C ASP A 85 4.74 7.53 -3.35
N LEU A 86 5.63 7.46 -2.36
CA LEU A 86 6.01 6.22 -1.71
C LEU A 86 4.83 5.65 -0.89
N LEU A 87 4.06 6.51 -0.20
CA LEU A 87 2.84 6.08 0.48
C LEU A 87 1.81 5.48 -0.49
N VAL A 88 1.52 6.16 -1.60
CA VAL A 88 0.41 5.77 -2.49
C VAL A 88 0.80 4.76 -3.57
N SER A 89 2.08 4.63 -3.91
CA SER A 89 2.55 3.77 -5.00
C SER A 89 3.70 2.83 -4.61
N GLY A 90 4.24 2.96 -3.39
CA GLY A 90 5.37 2.20 -2.88
C GLY A 90 5.01 0.81 -2.35
N ASP A 91 4.16 0.05 -3.02
CA ASP A 91 3.85 -1.31 -2.55
C ASP A 91 5.02 -2.26 -2.79
N ALA A 92 5.46 -2.98 -1.75
CA ALA A 92 6.51 -3.98 -1.83
C ALA A 92 6.20 -5.07 -2.87
N HIS A 93 4.94 -5.44 -3.08
CA HIS A 93 4.53 -6.37 -4.13
C HIS A 93 5.02 -5.95 -5.51
N ASN A 94 4.94 -4.66 -5.83
CA ASN A 94 5.33 -4.13 -7.14
C ASN A 94 6.84 -4.24 -7.41
N PHE A 95 7.64 -4.43 -6.36
CA PHE A 95 9.10 -4.51 -6.45
C PHE A 95 9.66 -5.89 -6.12
N PHE A 96 8.98 -6.66 -5.27
CA PHE A 96 9.44 -7.93 -4.74
C PHE A 96 8.51 -9.10 -5.05
N GLY A 97 7.35 -8.85 -5.67
CA GLY A 97 6.32 -9.85 -5.95
C GLY A 97 5.41 -10.18 -4.75
N PRO A 98 4.42 -11.06 -4.95
CA PRO A 98 3.46 -11.43 -3.90
C PRO A 98 4.16 -12.07 -2.71
N SER A 99 3.60 -11.85 -1.51
CA SER A 99 3.86 -12.75 -0.38
C SER A 99 2.95 -13.97 -0.47
N ALA A 100 3.09 -14.90 0.47
CA ALA A 100 2.24 -16.11 0.49
C ALA A 100 0.77 -15.79 0.82
N ASP A 101 0.52 -14.64 1.42
CA ASP A 101 -0.73 -14.25 2.07
C ASP A 101 -1.30 -12.92 1.56
N ARG A 102 -0.56 -12.14 0.76
CA ARG A 102 -0.98 -10.82 0.28
C ARG A 102 -0.47 -10.51 -1.14
N LEU A 103 -1.36 -9.93 -1.94
CA LEU A 103 -1.07 -9.31 -3.23
C LEU A 103 -0.75 -7.82 -3.10
N VAL A 104 -1.24 -7.15 -2.05
CA VAL A 104 -1.01 -5.73 -1.76
C VAL A 104 -0.88 -5.55 -0.25
N ARG A 105 -0.16 -4.53 0.21
CA ARG A 105 -0.02 -4.17 1.62
C ARG A 105 -1.39 -3.87 2.23
N MET A 106 -1.87 -4.78 3.08
CA MET A 106 -3.07 -4.58 3.90
C MET A 106 -2.86 -5.17 5.30
N PRO A 107 -2.89 -4.35 6.38
CA PRO A 107 -2.72 -4.84 7.75
C PRO A 107 -3.92 -5.60 8.33
N LEU A 108 -5.09 -5.52 7.70
CA LEU A 108 -6.26 -6.34 8.03
C LEU A 108 -6.15 -7.72 7.37
N ASP A 109 -6.86 -8.70 7.92
CA ASP A 109 -7.23 -9.89 7.15
C ASP A 109 -8.45 -9.65 6.25
N GLU A 110 -8.78 -10.64 5.43
CA GLU A 110 -9.86 -10.53 4.46
C GLU A 110 -11.22 -10.30 5.12
N GLY A 111 -11.53 -11.05 6.18
CA GLY A 111 -12.79 -10.90 6.90
C GLY A 111 -12.88 -9.58 7.67
N GLU A 112 -11.76 -9.14 8.26
CA GLU A 112 -11.68 -7.83 8.92
C GLU A 112 -11.86 -6.67 7.93
N LEU A 113 -11.36 -6.80 6.69
CA LEU A 113 -11.56 -5.79 5.66
C LEU A 113 -13.02 -5.79 5.16
N ASP A 114 -13.62 -6.96 4.93
CA ASP A 114 -15.04 -7.08 4.57
C ASP A 114 -15.93 -6.45 5.66
N ASP A 115 -15.68 -6.77 6.94
CA ASP A 115 -16.43 -6.20 8.07
C ASP A 115 -16.31 -4.67 8.14
N LEU A 116 -15.14 -4.11 7.80
CA LEU A 116 -14.95 -2.67 7.70
C LEU A 116 -15.77 -2.08 6.53
N LEU A 117 -15.71 -2.70 5.34
CA LEU A 117 -16.40 -2.21 4.15
C LEU A 117 -17.93 -2.22 4.34
N ASP A 118 -18.49 -3.32 4.85
CA ASP A 118 -19.92 -3.45 5.15
C ASP A 118 -20.38 -2.42 6.20
N TRP A 119 -19.57 -2.20 7.23
CA TRP A 119 -19.89 -1.21 8.26
C TRP A 119 -19.83 0.23 7.72
N LEU A 120 -18.85 0.54 6.88
CA LEU A 120 -18.74 1.86 6.24
C LEU A 120 -19.92 2.13 5.31
N ASP A 121 -20.31 1.16 4.48
CA ASP A 121 -21.44 1.30 3.56
C ASP A 121 -22.73 1.65 4.33
N ALA A 122 -23.03 0.92 5.40
CA ALA A 122 -24.20 1.17 6.24
C ALA A 122 -24.15 2.55 6.95
N GLU A 123 -23.00 2.96 7.46
CA GLU A 123 -22.85 4.26 8.13
C GLU A 123 -22.93 5.43 7.14
N ILE A 124 -22.40 5.28 5.93
CA ILE A 124 -22.47 6.28 4.85
C ILE A 124 -23.89 6.39 4.32
N GLU A 125 -24.62 5.28 4.13
CA GLU A 125 -26.03 5.31 3.74
C GLU A 125 -26.88 6.09 4.75
N ALA A 126 -26.60 5.90 6.05
CA ALA A 126 -27.36 6.54 7.13
C ALA A 126 -27.01 8.03 7.34
N LYS A 127 -25.74 8.42 7.18
CA LYS A 127 -25.23 9.73 7.64
C LYS A 127 -24.65 10.59 6.52
N GLY A 128 -24.38 10.01 5.36
CA GLY A 128 -23.59 10.61 4.30
C GLY A 128 -22.09 10.63 4.61
N CYS A 129 -21.28 10.92 3.60
CA CYS A 129 -19.83 11.06 3.76
C CYS A 129 -19.42 12.53 3.92
N ASN A 130 -18.54 12.82 4.87
CA ASN A 130 -17.96 14.14 5.10
C ASN A 130 -16.60 14.34 4.39
N HIS A 131 -16.23 13.44 3.49
CA HIS A 131 -14.95 13.41 2.76
C HIS A 131 -13.71 13.35 3.67
N THR A 132 -13.81 12.61 4.77
CA THR A 132 -12.69 12.27 5.66
C THR A 132 -12.64 10.76 5.91
N HIS A 133 -11.69 10.29 6.72
CA HIS A 133 -11.64 8.91 7.25
C HIS A 133 -12.22 8.79 8.66
N GLU A 134 -13.11 9.69 9.09
CA GLU A 134 -13.63 9.70 10.46
C GLU A 134 -14.28 8.37 10.85
N LEU A 135 -15.11 7.80 9.96
CA LEU A 135 -15.79 6.53 10.22
C LEU A 135 -14.77 5.38 10.21
N THR A 136 -13.89 5.33 9.21
CA THR A 136 -12.83 4.32 9.10
C THR A 136 -11.98 4.29 10.38
N ARG A 137 -11.48 5.45 10.82
CA ARG A 137 -10.66 5.57 12.03
C ARG A 137 -11.42 5.15 13.28
N LYS A 138 -12.71 5.47 13.36
CA LYS A 138 -13.59 5.05 14.47
C LYS A 138 -13.72 3.53 14.52
N TRP A 139 -14.00 2.87 13.40
CA TRP A 139 -14.12 1.41 13.35
C TRP A 139 -12.80 0.74 13.71
N LEU A 140 -11.69 1.17 13.13
CA LEU A 140 -10.37 0.61 13.39
C LEU A 140 -9.97 0.76 14.86
N SER A 141 -10.20 1.93 15.44
CA SER A 141 -9.90 2.18 16.87
C SER A 141 -10.76 1.32 17.78
N THR A 142 -12.03 1.12 17.43
CA THR A 142 -12.98 0.33 18.23
C THR A 142 -12.61 -1.16 18.21
N ASN A 143 -12.11 -1.66 17.08
CA ASN A 143 -11.73 -3.06 16.89
C ASN A 143 -10.24 -3.35 17.20
N GLY A 144 -9.46 -2.32 17.58
CA GLY A 144 -8.07 -2.49 18.03
C GLY A 144 -7.05 -2.63 16.89
N HIS A 145 -7.37 -2.16 15.70
CA HIS A 145 -6.48 -2.21 14.53
C HIS A 145 -5.51 -1.01 14.46
N PRO A 146 -4.37 -1.14 13.77
CA PRO A 146 -3.41 -0.05 13.60
C PRO A 146 -3.95 1.01 12.62
N VAL A 147 -4.70 1.97 13.17
CA VAL A 147 -5.46 3.00 12.43
C VAL A 147 -4.66 3.61 11.28
N VAL A 148 -3.49 4.16 11.59
CA VAL A 148 -2.69 4.91 10.60
C VAL A 148 -2.19 4.02 9.47
N ARG A 149 -1.77 2.78 9.77
CA ARG A 149 -1.26 1.85 8.76
C ARG A 149 -2.36 1.38 7.83
N VAL A 150 -3.53 1.05 8.38
CA VAL A 150 -4.69 0.65 7.57
C VAL A 150 -5.12 1.82 6.69
N VAL A 151 -5.24 3.04 7.23
CA VAL A 151 -5.57 4.23 6.42
C VAL A 151 -4.54 4.45 5.30
N GLY A 152 -3.23 4.32 5.58
CA GLY A 152 -2.20 4.41 4.55
C GLY A 152 -2.36 3.37 3.44
N SER A 153 -2.68 2.12 3.79
CA SER A 153 -3.00 1.07 2.81
C SER A 153 -4.26 1.37 1.99
N LEU A 154 -5.32 1.87 2.64
CA LEU A 154 -6.55 2.26 1.95
C LEU A 154 -6.30 3.39 0.95
N MET A 155 -5.46 4.39 1.32
CA MET A 155 -5.07 5.47 0.42
C MET A 155 -4.27 4.97 -0.80
N ALA A 156 -3.39 3.98 -0.62
CA ALA A 156 -2.66 3.35 -1.72
C ALA A 156 -3.60 2.61 -2.69
N LEU A 157 -4.77 2.18 -2.21
CA LEU A 157 -5.85 1.59 -2.99
C LEU A 157 -6.87 2.63 -3.49
N GLY A 158 -6.60 3.93 -3.31
CA GLY A 158 -7.47 5.01 -3.78
C GLY A 158 -8.60 5.40 -2.83
N GLY A 159 -8.63 4.90 -1.59
CA GLY A 159 -9.59 5.28 -0.56
C GLY A 159 -9.15 6.50 0.25
N PHE A 160 -9.31 7.73 -0.27
CA PHE A 160 -8.94 8.97 0.44
C PHE A 160 -10.05 9.57 1.31
N CYS A 161 -11.28 9.04 1.23
CA CYS A 161 -12.38 9.25 2.18
C CYS A 161 -13.06 7.92 2.51
N ASP A 162 -13.88 7.88 3.56
CA ASP A 162 -14.78 6.76 3.87
C ASP A 162 -15.60 6.30 2.64
N CYS A 163 -16.03 7.25 1.81
CA CYS A 163 -16.75 6.96 0.56
C CYS A 163 -15.93 6.23 -0.49
N GLU A 164 -14.69 6.68 -0.70
CA GLU A 164 -13.78 6.12 -1.69
C GLU A 164 -13.22 4.78 -1.22
N VAL A 165 -13.14 4.55 0.10
CA VAL A 165 -12.83 3.22 0.64
C VAL A 165 -13.86 2.22 0.13
N VAL A 166 -15.16 2.49 0.30
CA VAL A 166 -16.23 1.60 -0.19
C VAL A 166 -16.24 1.49 -1.72
N MET A 167 -15.95 2.57 -2.45
CA MET A 167 -16.03 2.56 -3.92
C MET A 167 -14.82 1.95 -4.63
N ASN A 168 -13.62 2.01 -4.04
CA ASN A 168 -12.37 1.69 -4.73
C ASN A 168 -11.65 0.44 -4.18
N VAL A 169 -11.92 0.05 -2.93
CA VAL A 169 -11.20 -1.05 -2.27
C VAL A 169 -11.94 -2.36 -2.48
N GLU A 170 -11.29 -3.32 -3.14
CA GLU A 170 -11.82 -4.67 -3.42
C GLU A 170 -10.89 -5.73 -2.82
N THR A 171 -11.44 -6.72 -2.11
CA THR A 171 -10.66 -7.77 -1.43
C THR A 171 -9.94 -8.69 -2.41
N GLU A 172 -10.53 -8.98 -3.58
CA GLU A 172 -9.94 -9.86 -4.60
C GLU A 172 -8.64 -9.32 -5.20
N GLY A 173 -8.39 -8.01 -5.07
CA GLY A 173 -7.14 -7.37 -5.48
C GLY A 173 -6.03 -7.43 -4.43
N ILE A 174 -6.36 -7.82 -3.19
CA ILE A 174 -5.49 -7.73 -2.01
C ILE A 174 -5.08 -9.10 -1.51
N TYR A 175 -5.97 -10.08 -1.57
CA TYR A 175 -5.77 -11.44 -1.06
C TYR A 175 -5.71 -12.47 -2.22
N PRO A 176 -4.87 -13.52 -2.10
CA PRO A 176 -4.65 -14.52 -3.15
C PRO A 176 -5.78 -15.56 -3.32
#